data_AF-A0A7J5EJ73-F1
#
_entry.id   AF-A0A7J5EJ73-F1
#
_cell.length_a   1.000
_cell.length_b   1.000
_cell.length_c   1.000
_cell.angle_alpha   90.00
_cell.angle_beta   90.00
_cell.angle_gamma   90.00
#
_symmetry.space_group_name_H-M   'P 1'
#
loop_
_entity.id
_entity.type
_entity.pdbx_description
1 polymer ?
#
loop_
_entity_poly.entity_id
_entity_poly.type
_entity_poly.pdbx_seq_one_letter_code
_entity_poly.pdbx_strand_id
1 'polypeptide(L)' 'MVALHAEEALVDVGLLAAGVTWDKAPCRFCGTGCHVQVGVKDGKVVASAGDQKAD' A
#
# COMPACT_ATOMS: atom_id res chain seq x y z
N MET A 1 -4.13 -17.47 -23.28
CA MET A 1 -2.73 -17.23 -22.84
C MET A 1 -2.44 -15.78 -23.20
N VAL A 2 -2.68 -14.77 -22.37
CA VAL A 2 -2.62 -14.65 -20.91
C VAL A 2 -3.87 -13.89 -20.43
N ALA A 3 -4.54 -14.40 -19.41
CA ALA A 3 -5.61 -13.67 -18.73
C ALA A 3 -5.00 -12.45 -18.02
N LEU A 4 -5.11 -11.27 -18.63
CA LEU A 4 -4.62 -9.99 -18.10
C LEU A 4 -5.71 -9.22 -17.32
N HIS A 5 -6.64 -9.93 -16.69
CA HIS A 5 -7.48 -9.36 -15.63
C HIS A 5 -6.88 -9.77 -14.29
N ALA A 6 -5.78 -9.09 -13.95
CA ALA A 6 -5.09 -9.19 -12.65
C ALA A 6 -5.86 -8.43 -11.55
N GLU A 7 -7.19 -8.57 -11.50
CA GLU A 7 -8.02 -8.09 -10.40
C GLU A 7 -7.76 -8.87 -9.09
N GLU A 8 -7.01 -9.98 -9.14
CA GLU A 8 -6.76 -10.86 -7.99
C GLU A 8 -5.32 -10.81 -7.43
N ALA A 9 -4.42 -9.99 -8.01
CA ALA A 9 -3.05 -9.87 -7.53
C ALA A 9 -2.92 -9.13 -6.17
N LEU A 10 -4.01 -8.56 -5.65
CA LEU A 10 -4.03 -7.87 -4.35
C LEU A 10 -4.49 -8.77 -3.19
N VAL A 11 -5.00 -9.98 -3.47
CA VAL A 11 -5.29 -10.99 -2.44
C VAL A 11 -4.04 -11.84 -2.09
N ASP A 12 -2.95 -11.74 -2.88
CA ASP A 12 -1.66 -12.41 -2.59
C ASP A 12 -0.89 -11.77 -1.41
N VAL A 13 -1.18 -10.51 -1.06
CA VAL A 13 -0.69 -9.85 0.18
C VAL A 13 -1.59 -10.14 1.40
N GLY A 14 -2.66 -10.92 1.27
CA GLY A 14 -3.59 -11.21 2.36
C GLY A 14 -3.07 -12.21 3.41
N LEU A 15 -2.14 -13.11 3.05
CA LEU A 15 -1.76 -14.23 3.92
C LEU A 15 -0.44 -14.01 4.69
N LEU A 16 0.48 -13.19 4.17
CA LEU A 16 1.74 -12.83 4.85
C LEU A 16 1.63 -11.53 5.69
N ALA A 17 0.60 -10.72 5.46
CA ALA A 17 0.37 -9.45 6.15
C ALA A 17 -0.45 -9.57 7.45
N ALA A 18 -0.60 -10.77 8.01
CA ALA A 18 -1.28 -10.96 9.29
C ALA A 18 -0.64 -10.05 10.37
N GLY A 19 -1.37 -9.01 10.75
CA GLY A 19 -0.97 -8.02 11.75
C GLY A 19 -0.34 -6.72 11.24
N VAL A 20 -0.39 -6.42 9.94
CA VAL A 20 0.00 -5.10 9.41
C VAL A 20 -1.23 -4.21 9.23
N THR A 21 -1.28 -3.09 9.95
CA THR A 21 -2.27 -2.03 9.78
C THR A 21 -1.76 -1.03 8.74
N TRP A 22 -2.63 -0.56 7.85
CA TRP A 22 -2.27 0.37 6.78
C TRP A 22 -2.98 1.71 6.95
N ASP A 23 -2.20 2.79 6.98
CA ASP A 23 -2.67 4.17 7.12
C ASP A 23 -2.18 5.06 5.97
N LYS A 24 -2.96 6.07 5.61
CA LYS A 24 -2.59 7.06 4.58
C LYS A 24 -1.79 8.20 5.21
N ALA A 25 -0.68 8.58 4.59
CA ALA A 25 0.16 9.70 5.01
C ALA A 25 0.41 10.67 3.84
N PRO A 26 0.62 11.97 4.12
CA PRO A 26 0.96 12.96 3.09
C PRO A 26 2.37 12.73 2.53
N CYS A 27 2.51 12.70 1.21
CA CYS A 27 3.81 12.69 0.55
C CYS A 27 4.35 14.12 0.45
N ARG A 28 5.51 14.40 1.06
CA ARG A 28 6.17 15.73 1.05
C ARG A 28 7.43 15.79 0.19
N PHE A 29 7.66 14.79 -0.66
CA PHE A 29 8.85 14.71 -1.50
C PHE A 29 8.88 15.82 -2.57
N CYS A 30 7.83 15.93 -3.38
CA CYS A 30 7.71 16.94 -4.44
C CYS A 30 6.57 17.95 -4.24
N GLY A 31 5.70 17.74 -3.25
CA GLY A 31 4.60 18.67 -2.92
C GLY A 31 3.37 18.59 -3.83
N THR A 32 3.31 17.64 -4.77
CA THR A 32 2.15 17.45 -5.68
C THR A 32 0.94 16.81 -4.99
N GLY A 33 1.09 16.29 -3.78
CA GLY A 33 -0.01 15.69 -3.02
C GLY A 33 -0.29 14.23 -3.35
N CYS A 34 0.65 13.48 -3.92
CA CYS A 34 0.43 12.08 -4.35
C CYS A 34 0.25 11.04 -3.22
N HIS A 35 0.36 11.42 -1.93
CA HIS A 35 0.20 10.55 -0.75
C HIS A 35 1.01 9.22 -0.76
N VAL A 36 1.07 8.55 0.38
CA VAL A 36 1.63 7.20 0.52
C VAL A 36 0.81 6.39 1.53
N GLN A 37 0.87 5.07 1.43
CA GLN A 37 0.38 4.13 2.41
C GLN A 37 1.54 3.67 3.30
N VAL A 38 1.30 3.60 4.60
CA VAL A 38 2.28 3.20 5.62
C VAL A 38 1.76 1.97 6.34
N GLY A 39 2.53 0.89 6.29
CA GLY A 39 2.23 -0.36 6.98
C GLY A 39 2.90 -0.39 8.36
N VAL A 40 2.11 -0.53 9.41
CA VAL A 40 2.54 -0.60 10.81
C VAL A 40 2.24 -1.97 11.39
N LYS A 41 3.23 -2.59 12.03
CA LYS A 41 3.10 -3.83 12.81
C LYS A 41 3.84 -3.69 14.12
N ASP A 42 3.21 -4.08 15.23
CA ASP A 42 3.79 -3.97 16.58
C ASP A 42 4.32 -2.55 16.90
N GLY A 43 3.60 -1.52 16.44
CA GLY A 43 3.97 -0.11 16.63
C GLY A 43 5.18 0.36 15.80
N LYS A 44 5.64 -0.43 14.83
CA LYS A 44 6.78 -0.12 13.96
C LYS A 44 6.36 -0.06 12.50
N VAL A 45 6.95 0.87 11.76
CA VAL A 45 6.78 0.95 10.31
C VAL A 45 7.56 -0.19 9.67
N VAL A 46 6.87 -1.03 8.90
CA VAL A 46 7.45 -2.22 8.26
C VAL A 46 7.31 -2.21 6.74
N ALA A 47 6.47 -1.33 6.19
CA ALA A 47 6.28 -1.18 4.75
C ALA A 47 5.81 0.24 4.37
N SER A 48 6.12 0.65 3.14
CA SER A 48 5.59 1.87 2.53
C SER A 48 5.27 1.60 1.06
N ALA A 49 4.10 2.05 0.60
CA ALA A 49 3.67 1.95 -0.80
C ALA A 49 3.05 3.27 -1.27
N GLY A 50 2.99 3.50 -2.58
CA GLY A 50 2.22 4.62 -3.12
C GLY A 50 0.72 4.47 -2.86
N ASP A 51 0.00 5.59 -2.75
CA ASP A 51 -1.47 5.55 -2.75
C ASP A 51 -1.97 5.40 -4.19
N GLN A 52 -2.64 4.28 -4.49
CA GLN A 52 -3.18 4.00 -5.83
C GLN A 52 -4.45 4.80 -6.15
N LYS A 53 -5.04 5.49 -5.16
CA LYS A 53 -6.19 6.38 -5.30
C LYS A 53 -5.78 7.85 -5.16
N ALA A 54 -4.54 8.17 -5.52
CA ALA A 54 -4.07 9.54 -5.58
C ALA A 54 -4.55 10.18 -6.90
N ASP A 55 -5.44 11.18 -6.79
CA ASP A 55 -5.87 12.09 -7.87
C ASP A 55 -5.01 13.37 -7.89
#